data_AF-A0A4Q4C117-F1
#
_entry.id   AF-A0A4Q4C117-F1
#
_cell.length_a   1.000
_cell.length_b   1.000
_cell.length_c   1.000
_cell.angle_alpha   90.00
_cell.angle_beta   90.00
_cell.angle_gamma   90.00
#
_symmetry.space_group_name_H-M   'P 1'
#
loop_
_entity.id
_entity.type
_entity.pdbx_description
1 polymer ?
#
loop_
_entity_poly.entity_id
_entity_poly.type
_entity_poly.pdbx_seq_one_letter_code
_entity_poly.pdbx_strand_id
1 'polypeptide(L)' 'MPDLATALPMLAVLLLIGAFAGVVGGLLGVGGGIVLVPAFFFAFGHLGYGGDQLMQVCVATSMATIVITSLR' A
#
# COMPACT_ATOMS: atom_id res chain seq x y z
N MET A 1 -13.28 1.67 19.73
CA MET A 1 -13.24 0.42 18.94
C MET A 1 -13.88 0.78 17.61
N PRO A 2 -13.17 0.78 16.47
CA PRO A 2 -13.80 1.18 15.22
C PRO A 2 -14.99 0.26 14.93
N ASP A 3 -16.17 0.84 14.72
CA ASP A 3 -17.37 0.08 14.36
C ASP A 3 -17.14 -0.73 13.10
N LEU A 4 -17.71 -1.95 13.04
CA LEU A 4 -17.66 -2.83 11.86
C LEU A 4 -18.10 -2.09 10.58
N ALA A 5 -18.99 -1.11 10.71
CA ALA A 5 -19.44 -0.23 9.63
C ALA A 5 -18.34 0.62 9.00
N THR A 6 -17.24 0.91 9.72
CA THR A 6 -16.08 1.67 9.23
C THR A 6 -14.91 0.77 8.82
N ALA A 7 -14.75 -0.39 9.45
CA ALA A 7 -13.73 -1.37 9.07
C ALA A 7 -13.97 -1.96 7.69
N LEU A 8 -15.23 -2.22 7.34
CA LEU A 8 -15.63 -2.83 6.07
C LEU A 8 -15.30 -1.96 4.83
N PRO A 9 -15.63 -0.64 4.79
CA PRO A 9 -15.22 0.22 3.69
C PRO A 9 -13.71 0.45 3.64
N MET A 10 -13.02 0.52 4.79
CA MET A 10 -11.57 0.68 4.81
C MET A 10 -10.86 -0.55 4.22
N LEU A 11 -11.34 -1.75 4.53
CA LEU A 11 -10.85 -3.00 3.95
C LEU A 11 -11.12 -3.08 2.44
N ALA A 12 -12.30 -2.63 1.99
CA ALA A 12 -12.63 -2.58 0.56
C ALA A 12 -11.69 -1.64 -0.23
N VAL A 13 -11.39 -0.47 0.33
CA VAL A 13 -10.47 0.50 -0.28
C VAL A 13 -9.03 -0.06 -0.32
N LEU A 14 -8.56 -0.67 0.76
CA LEU A 14 -7.22 -1.28 0.81
C LEU A 14 -7.08 -2.44 -0.19
N LEU A 15 -8.11 -3.28 -0.35
CA LEU A 15 -8.12 -4.35 -1.35
C LEU A 15 -8.08 -3.81 -2.78
N LEU A 16 -8.86 -2.77 -3.08
CA LEU A 16 -8.87 -2.15 -4.41
C LEU A 16 -7.50 -1.55 -4.76
N ILE A 17 -6.92 -0.80 -3.82
CA ILE A 17 -5.59 -0.20 -4.00
C ILE A 17 -4.53 -1.29 -4.16
N GLY A 18 -4.55 -2.33 -3.31
CA GLY A 18 -3.62 -3.45 -3.37
C GLY A 18 -3.73 -4.24 -4.68
N ALA A 19 -4.95 -4.52 -5.15
CA ALA A 19 -5.18 -5.22 -6.41
C ALA A 19 -4.68 -4.40 -7.61
N PHE A 20 -4.97 -3.10 -7.66
CA PHE A 20 -4.54 -2.25 -8.77
C PHE A 20 -3.02 -2.03 -8.77
N ALA A 21 -2.44 -1.75 -7.60
CA ALA A 21 -1.00 -1.57 -7.45
C ALA A 21 -0.22 -2.86 -7.73
N GLY A 22 -0.77 -4.02 -7.34
CA GLY A 22 -0.21 -5.33 -7.63
C GLY A 22 -0.26 -5.71 -9.11
N VAL A 23 -1.39 -5.48 -9.79
CA VAL A 23 -1.51 -5.73 -11.24
C VAL A 23 -0.59 -4.82 -12.03
N VAL A 24 -0.57 -3.51 -11.73
CA VAL A 24 0.31 -2.56 -12.43
C VAL A 24 1.79 -2.85 -12.11
N GLY A 25 2.12 -3.15 -10.85
CA GLY A 25 3.47 -3.53 -10.45
C GLY A 25 3.96 -4.85 -11.07
N GLY A 26 3.08 -5.82 -11.25
CA GLY A 26 3.36 -7.10 -11.89
C GLY A 26 3.49 -7.00 -13.41
N LEU A 27 2.63 -6.21 -14.07
CA LEU A 27 2.67 -5.99 -15.53
C LEU A 27 3.89 -5.18 -15.97
N LEU A 28 4.32 -4.21 -15.18
CA LEU A 28 5.51 -3.41 -15.49
C LEU A 28 6.82 -4.12 -15.13
N GLY A 29 6.77 -5.22 -14.36
CA GLY A 29 7.95 -6.02 -14.02
C GLY A 29 8.99 -5.30 -13.14
N VAL A 30 8.67 -4.12 -12.60
CA VAL A 30 9.63 -3.28 -11.84
C VAL A 30 9.64 -3.59 -10.34
N GLY A 31 8.84 -4.57 -9.88
CA GLY A 31 8.56 -4.75 -8.47
C GLY A 31 7.65 -3.62 -7.99
N GLY A 32 6.53 -3.94 -7.35
CA GLY A 32 5.44 -2.99 -7.13
C GLY A 32 5.79 -1.71 -6.36
N GLY A 33 7.00 -1.57 -5.81
CA GLY A 33 7.39 -0.44 -4.97
C GLY A 33 7.37 0.94 -5.60
N ILE A 34 7.63 1.08 -6.90
CA ILE A 34 7.54 2.40 -7.56
C ILE A 34 6.09 2.91 -7.56
N VAL A 35 5.12 1.99 -7.55
CA VAL A 35 3.68 2.29 -7.55
C VAL A 35 3.12 2.30 -6.13
N LEU A 36 3.51 1.33 -5.28
CA LEU A 36 2.99 1.17 -3.93
C LEU A 36 3.47 2.29 -2.98
N VAL A 37 4.73 2.74 -3.08
CA VAL A 37 5.26 3.78 -2.17
C VAL A 37 4.48 5.10 -2.27
N PRO A 38 4.29 5.73 -3.45
CA PRO A 38 3.49 6.94 -3.57
C PRO A 38 2.01 6.69 -3.27
N ALA A 39 1.44 5.53 -3.65
CA ALA A 39 0.06 5.19 -3.34
C ALA A 39 -0.21 5.13 -1.82
N PHE A 40 0.67 4.48 -1.06
CA PHE A 40 0.59 4.47 0.41
C PHE A 40 0.84 5.84 1.02
N PHE A 41 1.78 6.61 0.47
CA PHE A 41 2.05 7.97 0.96
C PHE A 41 0.82 8.88 0.82
N PHE A 42 0.12 8.83 -0.33
CA PHE A 42 -1.13 9.56 -0.51
C PHE A 42 -2.25 9.04 0.38
N ALA A 43 -2.42 7.72 0.50
CA ALA A 43 -3.49 7.12 1.32
C ALA A 43 -3.30 7.42 2.81
N PHE A 44 -2.10 7.19 3.36
CA PHE A 44 -1.79 7.45 4.76
C PHE A 44 -1.71 8.95 5.07
N GLY A 45 -1.24 9.77 4.12
CA GLY A 45 -1.32 11.22 4.22
C GLY A 45 -2.76 11.73 4.33
N HIS A 46 -3.69 11.17 3.54
CA HIS A 46 -5.10 11.54 3.60
C HIS A 46 -5.82 11.03 4.87
N LEU A 47 -5.36 9.92 5.43
CA LEU A 47 -5.85 9.40 6.73
C LEU A 47 -5.30 10.19 7.94
N GLY A 48 -4.45 11.20 7.72
CA GLY A 48 -3.89 12.02 8.80
C GLY A 48 -2.71 11.38 9.54
N TYR A 49 -2.11 10.30 9.01
CA TYR A 49 -0.90 9.67 9.55
C TYR A 49 0.39 10.47 9.22
N GLY A 50 0.31 11.81 9.25
CA GLY A 50 1.32 12.79 8.86
C GLY A 50 2.58 12.88 9.74
N GLY A 51 3.17 11.75 10.15
CA GLY A 51 4.39 11.70 10.96
C GLY A 51 5.67 11.59 10.12
N ASP A 52 6.82 11.90 10.73
CA ASP A 52 8.15 11.80 10.10
C ASP A 52 8.48 10.38 9.58
N GLN A 53 7.84 9.36 10.17
CA GLN A 53 8.01 7.95 9.82
C GLN A 53 7.09 7.46 8.69
N LEU A 54 6.17 8.29 8.19
CA LEU A 54 5.18 7.89 7.18
C LEU A 54 5.87 7.36 5.91
N MET A 55 6.94 8.04 5.48
CA MET A 55 7.75 7.59 4.35
C MET A 55 8.45 6.25 4.62
N GLN A 56 9.00 6.05 5.83
CA GLN A 56 9.63 4.78 6.22
C GLN A 56 8.64 3.62 6.22
N VAL A 57 7.41 3.82 6.69
CA VAL A 57 6.35 2.79 6.69
C VAL A 57 5.93 2.44 5.27
N CYS A 58 5.75 3.44 4.39
CA CYS A 58 5.43 3.20 2.98
C CYS A 58 6.52 2.39 2.27
N VAL A 59 7.79 2.78 2.47
CA VAL A 59 8.95 2.10 1.88
C VAL A 59 9.10 0.67 2.43
N ALA A 60 8.97 0.48 3.75
CA ALA A 60 9.07 -0.84 4.38
C ALA A 60 7.97 -1.79 3.87
N THR A 61 6.74 -1.30 3.74
CA THR A 61 5.59 -2.09 3.25
C THR A 61 5.79 -2.49 1.79
N SER A 62 6.27 -1.57 0.96
CA SER A 62 6.66 -1.84 -0.43
C SER A 62 7.79 -2.89 -0.52
N MET A 63 8.84 -2.75 0.30
CA MET A 63 9.94 -3.72 0.36
C MET A 63 9.45 -5.12 0.74
N ALA A 64 8.54 -5.24 1.71
CA ALA A 64 7.93 -6.52 2.08
C ALA A 64 7.20 -7.17 0.90
N THR A 65 6.48 -6.40 0.08
CA THR A 65 5.84 -6.94 -1.13
C THR A 65 6.86 -7.37 -2.19
N ILE A 66 7.93 -6.58 -2.40
CA ILE A 66 8.99 -6.91 -3.37
C ILE A 66 9.64 -8.23 -3.00
N VAL A 67 10.04 -8.42 -1.74
CA VAL A 67 10.70 -9.65 -1.25
C VAL A 67 9.85 -10.89 -1.52
N ILE A 68 8.53 -10.83 -1.28
CA ILE A 68 7.64 -11.97 -1.54
C ILE A 68 7.49 -12.23 -3.05
N THR A 69 7.40 -11.18 -3.87
CA THR A 69 7.27 -11.32 -5.33
C THR A 69 8.57 -11.70 -6.04
N SER A 70 9.74 -11.41 -5.45
CA SER A 70 11.07 -11.71 -6.00
C SER A 70 11.57 -13.11 -5.67
N LEU A 71 10.83 -13.90 -4.89
CA LEU A 71 11.11 -15.32 -4.64
C LEU A 71 10.76 -16.23 -5.83
N ARG A 72 10.28 -15.65 -6.93
CA ARG A 72 10.11 -16.28 -8.25
C ARG A 72 11.36 -16.06 -9.10
#